data_AF-A0A1C1CEK6-F1
#
_entry.id   AF-A0A1C1CEK6-F1
#
_cell.length_a   1.000
_cell.length_b   1.000
_cell.length_c   1.000
_cell.angle_alpha   90.00
_cell.angle_beta   90.00
_cell.angle_gamma   90.00
#
_symmetry.space_group_name_H-M   'P 1'
#
loop_
_entity.id
_entity.type
_entity.pdbx_description
1 polymer ?
#
loop_
_entity_poly.entity_id
_entity_poly.type
_entity_poly.pdbx_seq_one_letter_code
_entity_poly.pdbx_strand_id
1 'polypeptide(L)'
;MARSCSLLKNEPHRLLCLGAHYDMALKLQQKLVPHFVYCAILTKIEPKKTYSLENFELMLDAIYPPPEGVIVGGGFSEDEGEEMRRMVATRKDENGEPMKFVKVPTGTLEQSGPEGLVNTIRELLGNAFGVEW
;
A
#
# COMPACT_ATOMS: atom_id res chain seq x y z
N MET A 1 -19.16 -21.45 -3.27
CA MET A 1 -17.80 -21.18 -3.77
C MET A 1 -17.87 -19.89 -4.59
N ALA A 2 -17.61 -18.74 -3.97
CA ALA A 2 -17.42 -17.51 -4.73
C ALA A 2 -16.03 -17.60 -5.36
N ARG A 3 -15.99 -17.81 -6.68
CA ARG A 3 -14.75 -17.81 -7.45
C ARG A 3 -14.12 -16.42 -7.32
N SER A 4 -12.86 -16.38 -6.90
CA SER A 4 -12.05 -15.19 -6.75
C SER A 4 -12.12 -14.33 -8.02
N CYS A 5 -12.76 -13.17 -7.94
CA CYS A 5 -12.96 -12.24 -9.06
C CYS A 5 -11.67 -11.55 -9.52
N SER A 6 -10.49 -11.88 -8.97
CA SER A 6 -9.23 -11.21 -9.33
C SER A 6 -8.80 -11.47 -10.78
N LEU A 7 -9.29 -12.53 -11.44
CA LEU A 7 -9.01 -12.78 -12.86
C LEU A 7 -9.72 -11.83 -13.84
N LEU A 8 -10.69 -11.02 -13.39
CA LEU A 8 -11.50 -10.18 -14.30
C LEU A 8 -11.02 -8.74 -14.44
N LYS A 9 -10.11 -8.26 -13.58
CA LYS A 9 -9.59 -6.89 -13.71
C LYS A 9 -8.39 -6.90 -14.66
N ASN A 10 -8.57 -6.34 -15.86
CA ASN A 10 -7.51 -6.23 -16.86
C ASN A 10 -6.36 -5.28 -16.46
N GLU A 11 -6.57 -4.48 -15.41
CA GLU A 11 -5.63 -3.46 -14.95
C GLU A 11 -5.17 -3.73 -13.51
N PRO A 12 -3.89 -3.46 -13.18
CA PRO A 12 -3.37 -3.62 -11.84
C PRO A 12 -4.09 -2.72 -10.83
N HIS A 13 -4.24 -3.22 -9.60
CA HIS A 13 -4.72 -2.41 -8.50
C HIS A 13 -3.79 -1.24 -8.20
N ARG A 14 -4.36 -0.05 -8.11
CA ARG A 14 -3.63 1.21 -7.87
C ARG A 14 -3.38 1.43 -6.39
N LEU A 15 -2.12 1.51 -5.97
CA LEU A 15 -1.72 1.68 -4.57
C LEU A 15 -0.95 2.98 -4.33
N LEU A 16 -1.25 3.67 -3.23
CA LEU A 16 -0.35 4.67 -2.64
C LEU A 16 0.56 3.98 -1.62
N CYS A 17 1.88 4.09 -1.80
CA CYS A 17 2.85 3.47 -0.91
C CYS A 17 3.44 4.48 0.07
N LEU A 18 3.46 4.13 1.36
CA LEU A 18 4.20 4.82 2.41
C LEU A 18 5.31 3.89 2.91
N GLY A 19 6.56 4.20 2.59
CA GLY A 19 7.73 3.37 2.90
C GLY A 19 8.80 4.12 3.69
N ALA A 20 9.74 3.39 4.28
CA ALA A 20 10.93 4.01 4.86
C ALA A 20 11.95 4.39 3.76
N HIS A 21 12.16 3.48 2.80
CA HIS A 21 13.15 3.59 1.72
C HIS A 21 12.50 3.46 0.35
N TYR A 22 12.80 4.40 -0.54
CA TYR A 22 12.28 4.42 -1.91
C TYR A 22 12.67 3.17 -2.71
N ASP A 23 13.94 2.79 -2.63
CA ASP A 23 14.53 1.70 -3.40
C ASP A 23 13.91 0.35 -3.06
N MET A 24 13.58 0.15 -1.78
CA MET A 24 12.91 -1.06 -1.30
C MET A 24 11.46 -1.11 -1.79
N ALA A 25 10.75 0.02 -1.80
CA ALA A 25 9.41 0.10 -2.38
C ALA A 25 9.45 -0.23 -3.88
N LEU A 26 10.41 0.30 -4.65
CA LEU A 26 10.54 -0.04 -6.07
C LEU A 26 10.83 -1.53 -6.31
N LYS A 27 11.73 -2.14 -5.54
CA LYS A 27 12.00 -3.59 -5.62
C LYS A 27 10.77 -4.42 -5.27
N LEU A 28 9.99 -3.99 -4.28
CA LEU A 28 8.74 -4.63 -3.90
C LEU A 28 7.71 -4.53 -5.03
N GLN A 29 7.54 -3.37 -5.66
CA GLN A 29 6.62 -3.18 -6.78
C GLN A 29 6.83 -4.22 -7.89
N GLN A 30 8.09 -4.53 -8.24
CA GLN A 30 8.42 -5.56 -9.22
C GLN A 30 7.88 -6.95 -8.85
N LYS A 31 7.77 -7.25 -7.56
CA LYS A 31 7.23 -8.51 -7.05
C LYS A 31 5.70 -8.52 -6.87
N LEU A 32 5.06 -7.35 -6.99
CA LEU A 32 3.60 -7.21 -6.90
C LEU A 32 2.91 -7.16 -8.28
N VAL A 33 3.67 -6.90 -9.34
CA VAL A 33 3.21 -7.02 -10.73
C VAL A 33 2.87 -8.49 -11.05
N PRO A 34 1.80 -8.76 -11.83
CA PRO A 34 0.94 -7.81 -12.54
C PRO A 34 -0.24 -7.27 -11.73
N HIS A 35 -0.39 -7.66 -10.46
CA HIS A 35 -1.61 -7.39 -9.70
C HIS A 35 -1.68 -6.00 -9.11
N PHE A 36 -0.54 -5.37 -8.80
CA PHE A 36 -0.51 -4.04 -8.17
C PHE A 36 0.52 -3.11 -8.81
N VAL A 37 0.21 -1.81 -8.79
CA VAL A 37 1.11 -0.73 -9.23
C VAL A 37 1.08 0.41 -8.21
N TYR A 38 2.23 1.03 -7.95
CA TYR A 38 2.28 2.23 -7.12
C TYR A 38 1.99 3.48 -7.95
N CYS A 39 1.00 4.26 -7.51
CA CYS A 39 0.68 5.57 -8.07
C CYS A 39 1.64 6.65 -7.56
N ALA A 40 2.08 6.51 -6.31
CA ALA A 40 3.08 7.34 -5.69
C ALA A 40 3.72 6.60 -4.51
N ILE A 41 4.91 7.06 -4.14
CA ILE A 41 5.68 6.55 -3.00
C ILE A 41 6.05 7.75 -2.13
N LEU A 42 5.54 7.79 -0.91
CA LEU A 42 5.96 8.72 0.13
C LEU A 42 6.98 8.03 1.04
N THR A 43 8.13 8.67 1.28
CA THR A 43 9.19 8.09 2.09
C THR A 43 9.45 8.86 3.37
N LYS A 44 9.69 8.12 4.46
CA LYS A 44 10.01 8.68 5.79
C LYS A 44 11.49 9.05 5.94
N ILE A 45 12.39 8.39 5.21
CA ILE A 45 13.85 8.54 5.38
C ILE A 45 14.52 9.07 4.10
N GLU A 46 14.59 8.29 3.02
CA GLU A 46 15.48 8.55 1.88
C GLU A 46 14.78 8.47 0.50
N PRO A 47 15.37 9.07 -0.55
CA PRO A 47 16.51 10.01 -0.55
C PRO A 47 16.10 11.45 -0.20
N LYS A 48 14.80 11.74 -0.20
CA LYS A 48 14.20 12.94 0.37
C LYS A 48 13.02 12.47 1.20
N LYS A 49 12.97 12.81 2.48
CA LYS A 49 11.75 12.60 3.28
C LYS A 49 10.62 13.38 2.62
N THR A 50 9.67 12.68 2.04
CA THR A 50 8.45 13.27 1.45
C THR A 50 7.23 13.07 2.32
N TYR A 51 7.33 12.19 3.33
CA TYR A 51 6.24 11.92 4.25
C TYR A 51 6.05 13.02 5.31
N SER A 52 4.83 13.53 5.35
CA SER A 52 4.15 14.12 6.50
C SER A 52 2.68 13.66 6.44
N LEU A 53 1.93 13.80 7.54
CA LEU A 53 0.49 13.54 7.53
C LEU A 53 -0.25 14.47 6.55
N GLU A 54 0.14 15.74 6.52
CA GLU A 54 -0.38 16.74 5.58
C GLU A 54 -0.12 16.34 4.11
N ASN A 55 1.10 15.91 3.78
CA ASN A 55 1.41 15.46 2.44
C ASN A 55 0.65 14.18 2.10
N PHE A 56 0.45 13.29 3.07
CA PHE A 56 -0.34 12.09 2.86
C PHE A 56 -1.80 12.44 2.51
N GLU A 57 -2.44 13.31 3.29
CA GLU A 57 -3.79 13.80 3.02
C GLU A 57 -3.87 14.49 1.64
N LEU A 58 -2.91 15.37 1.34
CA LEU A 58 -2.83 16.03 0.04
C LEU A 58 -2.70 15.03 -1.11
N MET A 59 -1.89 13.99 -0.97
CA MET A 59 -1.74 12.97 -2.02
C MET A 59 -3.00 12.13 -2.21
N LEU A 60 -3.76 11.85 -1.14
CA LEU A 60 -5.06 11.18 -1.26
C LEU A 60 -6.04 12.01 -2.10
N ASP A 61 -5.96 13.34 -2.03
CA ASP A 61 -6.80 14.26 -2.79
C ASP A 61 -6.27 14.55 -4.21
N ALA A 62 -4.94 14.52 -4.39
CA ALA A 62 -4.31 14.90 -5.65
C ALA A 62 -4.16 13.75 -6.66
N ILE A 63 -4.08 12.50 -6.20
CA ILE A 63 -3.88 11.36 -7.11
C ILE A 63 -5.17 11.06 -7.87
N TYR A 64 -5.10 11.13 -9.20
CA TYR A 64 -6.20 10.76 -10.10
C TYR A 64 -5.73 9.80 -11.20
N PRO A 65 -6.44 8.70 -11.48
CA PRO A 65 -7.56 8.16 -10.70
C PRO A 65 -7.14 7.85 -9.25
N PRO A 66 -8.06 7.99 -8.27
CA PRO A 66 -7.79 7.70 -6.87
C PRO A 66 -7.17 6.29 -6.70
N PRO A 67 -6.24 6.10 -5.76
CA PRO A 67 -5.74 4.77 -5.47
C PRO A 67 -6.87 3.91 -4.90
N GLU A 68 -6.85 2.61 -5.19
CA GLU A 68 -7.79 1.65 -4.60
C GLU A 68 -7.38 1.27 -3.18
N GLY A 69 -6.12 1.52 -2.83
CA GLY A 69 -5.68 1.40 -1.45
C GLY A 69 -4.36 2.07 -1.14
N VAL A 70 -4.07 2.07 0.15
CA VAL A 70 -2.83 2.57 0.73
C VAL A 70 -2.11 1.41 1.40
N ILE A 71 -0.82 1.28 1.13
CA ILE A 71 0.07 0.38 1.86
C ILE A 71 1.08 1.16 2.69
N VAL A 72 1.12 0.89 3.99
CA VAL A 72 2.01 1.54 4.95
C VAL A 72 3.03 0.52 5.46
N GLY A 73 4.31 0.82 5.31
CA GLY A 73 5.40 -0.04 5.76
C GLY A 73 5.53 -0.13 7.29
N GLY A 74 6.26 -1.14 7.77
CA GLY A 74 6.49 -1.36 9.20
C GLY A 74 7.41 -0.34 9.89
N GLY A 75 7.94 0.65 9.16
CA GLY A 75 8.73 1.76 9.73
C GLY A 75 7.88 2.91 10.30
N PHE A 76 6.55 2.80 10.22
CA PHE A 76 5.60 3.73 10.79
C PHE A 76 5.04 3.17 12.09
N SER A 77 4.90 3.99 13.13
CA SER A 77 4.35 3.53 14.41
C SER A 77 2.88 3.10 14.27
N GLU A 78 2.36 2.37 15.26
CA GLU A 78 0.94 2.01 15.30
C GLU A 78 0.05 3.25 15.38
N ASP A 79 0.44 4.27 16.15
CA ASP A 79 -0.29 5.54 16.24
C ASP A 79 -0.32 6.26 14.88
N GLU A 80 0.82 6.39 14.20
CA GLU A 80 0.89 6.95 12.83
C GLU A 80 0.00 6.14 11.87
N GLY A 81 -0.01 4.82 12.02
CA GLY A 81 -0.82 3.92 11.21
C GLY A 81 -2.32 4.11 11.42
N GLU A 82 -2.76 4.28 12.66
CA GLU A 82 -4.16 4.48 13.01
C GLU A 82 -4.67 5.86 12.55
N GLU A 83 -3.84 6.90 12.64
CA GLU A 83 -4.17 8.22 12.08
C GLU A 83 -4.37 8.16 10.56
N MET A 84 -3.44 7.51 9.84
CA MET A 84 -3.58 7.32 8.39
C MET A 84 -4.81 6.49 8.03
N ARG A 85 -5.09 5.44 8.81
CA ARG A 85 -6.26 4.59 8.60
C ARG A 85 -7.55 5.39 8.69
N ARG A 86 -7.67 6.31 9.65
CA ARG A 86 -8.84 7.20 9.78
C ARG A 86 -8.98 8.14 8.59
N MET A 87 -7.88 8.69 8.10
CA MET A 87 -7.87 9.55 6.90
C MET A 87 -8.30 8.78 5.64
N VAL A 88 -7.92 7.50 5.53
CA VAL A 88 -8.27 6.64 4.38
C VAL A 88 -9.70 6.14 4.46
N ALA A 89 -10.23 5.88 5.66
CA ALA A 89 -11.56 5.31 5.87
C ALA A 89 -12.71 6.19 5.32
N THR A 90 -12.47 7.49 5.13
CA THR A 90 -13.46 8.42 4.56
C THR A 90 -13.35 8.56 3.03
N ARG A 91 -12.38 7.89 2.39
CA ARG A 91 -12.08 8.01 0.97
C ARG A 91 -12.65 6.84 0.16
N LYS A 92 -12.90 7.10 -1.12
CA LYS A 92 -13.40 6.12 -2.09
C LYS A 92 -12.49 6.06 -3.31
N ASP A 93 -12.46 4.91 -3.96
CA ASP A 93 -11.79 4.72 -5.24
C ASP A 93 -12.63 5.26 -6.41
N GLU A 94 -12.14 5.06 -7.63
CA GLU A 94 -12.86 5.47 -8.86
C GLU A 94 -14.20 4.75 -9.09
N ASN A 95 -14.40 3.58 -8.48
CA ASN A 95 -15.62 2.79 -8.58
C ASN A 95 -16.63 3.14 -7.46
N GLY A 96 -16.25 4.03 -6.54
CA GLY A 96 -17.06 4.42 -5.39
C GLY A 96 -16.95 3.47 -4.20
N GLU A 97 -16.03 2.50 -4.25
CA GLU A 97 -15.75 1.55 -3.18
C GLU A 97 -14.83 2.18 -2.13
N PRO A 98 -14.95 1.78 -0.84
CA PRO A 98 -14.05 2.27 0.20
C PRO A 98 -12.59 1.96 -0.11
N MET A 99 -11.73 2.97 -0.02
CA MET A 99 -10.30 2.80 -0.21
C MET A 99 -9.73 1.87 0.87
N LYS A 100 -8.94 0.88 0.46
CA LYS A 100 -8.38 -0.11 1.38
C LYS A 100 -7.15 0.43 2.10
N PHE A 101 -6.97 0.05 3.36
CA PHE A 101 -5.79 0.39 4.15
C PHE A 101 -5.07 -0.88 4.60
N VAL A 102 -3.80 -1.01 4.23
CA VAL A 102 -2.95 -2.13 4.61
C VAL A 102 -1.72 -1.61 5.35
N LYS A 103 -1.54 -2.03 6.60
CA LYS A 103 -0.34 -1.76 7.38
C LYS A 103 0.48 -3.01 7.55
N VAL A 104 1.75 -2.94 7.17
CA VAL A 104 2.72 -4.01 7.39
C VAL A 104 3.12 -4.00 8.86
N PRO A 105 3.11 -5.16 9.55
CA PRO A 105 3.52 -5.23 10.95
C PRO A 105 4.93 -4.68 11.16
N THR A 106 5.10 -3.92 12.23
CA THR A 106 6.41 -3.41 12.67
C THR A 106 7.35 -4.59 12.95
N GLY A 107 8.61 -4.48 12.53
CA GLY A 107 9.61 -5.53 12.76
C GLY A 107 9.62 -6.65 11.71
N THR A 108 8.73 -6.62 10.71
CA THR A 108 8.65 -7.70 9.69
C THR A 108 9.97 -7.91 8.95
N LEU A 109 10.66 -6.81 8.59
CA LEU A 109 11.92 -6.87 7.86
C LEU A 109 13.04 -7.46 8.73
N GLU A 110 13.08 -7.08 10.00
CA GLU A 110 14.08 -7.53 10.98
C GLU A 110 13.88 -9.00 11.35
N GLN A 111 12.63 -9.46 11.43
CA GLN A 111 12.28 -10.83 11.82
C GLN A 111 12.41 -11.83 10.67
N SER A 112 11.99 -11.44 9.46
CA SER A 112 11.83 -12.38 8.34
C SER A 112 12.69 -12.03 7.12
N GLY A 113 13.50 -10.97 7.21
CA GLY A 113 14.35 -10.49 6.13
C GLY A 113 13.55 -9.92 4.94
N PRO A 114 14.25 -9.56 3.85
CA PRO A 114 13.63 -8.97 2.67
C PRO A 114 12.61 -9.87 1.97
N GLU A 115 12.83 -11.19 1.93
CA GLU A 115 11.88 -12.12 1.32
C GLU A 115 10.65 -12.35 2.18
N GLY A 116 10.82 -12.46 3.50
CA GLY A 116 9.71 -12.53 4.42
C GLY A 116 8.83 -11.27 4.35
N LEU A 117 9.43 -10.09 4.29
CA LEU A 117 8.70 -8.84 4.07
C LEU A 117 7.84 -8.88 2.80
N VAL A 118 8.41 -9.36 1.70
CA VAL A 118 7.66 -9.50 0.44
C VAL A 118 6.49 -10.45 0.60
N ASN A 119 6.70 -11.62 1.22
CA ASN A 119 5.66 -12.62 1.40
C ASN A 119 4.52 -12.09 2.29
N THR A 120 4.86 -11.41 3.40
CA THR A 120 3.88 -10.76 4.27
C THR A 120 3.06 -9.71 3.51
N ILE A 121 3.71 -8.89 2.69
CA ILE A 121 3.01 -7.88 1.89
C ILE A 121 2.10 -8.53 0.85
N ARG A 122 2.59 -9.59 0.17
CA ARG A 122 1.78 -10.34 -0.78
C ARG A 122 0.53 -10.89 -0.09
N GLU A 123 0.67 -11.54 1.05
CA GLU A 123 -0.46 -12.09 1.81
C GLU A 123 -1.45 -11.01 2.23
N LEU A 124 -0.96 -9.90 2.82
CA LEU A 124 -1.82 -8.80 3.26
C LEU A 124 -2.60 -8.16 2.11
N LEU A 125 -1.93 -7.88 0.99
CA LEU A 125 -2.57 -7.33 -0.21
C LEU A 125 -3.50 -8.35 -0.87
N GLY A 126 -3.11 -9.62 -0.93
CA GLY A 126 -3.92 -10.72 -1.44
C GLY A 126 -5.24 -10.83 -0.68
N ASN A 127 -5.17 -10.81 0.65
CA ASN A 127 -6.35 -10.85 1.52
C ASN A 127 -7.22 -9.59 1.39
N ALA A 128 -6.61 -8.41 1.33
CA ALA A 128 -7.36 -7.16 1.21
C ALA A 128 -8.05 -7.03 -0.16
N PHE A 129 -7.42 -7.46 -1.25
CA PHE A 129 -7.90 -7.27 -2.62
C PHE A 129 -8.52 -8.53 -3.27
N GLY A 130 -8.47 -9.68 -2.61
CA GLY A 130 -8.93 -10.94 -3.18
C GLY A 130 -8.03 -11.44 -4.32
N VAL A 131 -6.73 -11.14 -4.25
CA VAL A 131 -5.73 -11.53 -5.26
C VAL A 131 -5.08 -12.86 -4.87
N GLU A 132 -5.08 -13.81 -5.80
CA GLU A 132 -4.26 -15.02 -5.75
C GLU A 132 -2.97 -14.80 -6.56
N TRP A 133 -1.87 -15.38 -6.08
CA TRP A 133 -0.49 -15.00 -6.39
C TRP A 133 0.27 -15.98 -7.27
#